data_AF-A0A2W6MUG2-F1
#
_entry.id   AF-A0A2W6MUG2-F1
#
_cell.length_a   1.000
_cell.length_b   1.000
_cell.length_c   1.000
_cell.angle_alpha   90.00
_cell.angle_beta   90.00
_cell.angle_gamma   90.00
#
_symmetry.space_group_name_H-M   'P 1'
#
loop_
_entity.id
_entity.type
_entity.pdbx_description
1 polymer ?
#
loop_
_entity_poly.entity_id
_entity_poly.type
_entity_poly.pdbx_seq_one_letter_code
_entity_poly.pdbx_strand_id
1 'polypeptide(L)' 'MKSKFLLFCIKIYQKSDRFFHLLVGMPSYDKYLEHMQKHHPDKIPKSQREFFKEAMEKKYGAGRNKC' A
#
# COMPACT_ATOMS: atom_id res chain seq x y z
N MET A 1 -9.61 23.25 -16.24
CA MET A 1 -8.30 22.78 -16.75
C MET A 1 -7.36 22.25 -15.66
N LYS A 2 -7.18 22.95 -14.53
CA LYS A 2 -6.31 22.52 -13.41
C LYS A 2 -6.68 21.17 -12.75
N SER A 3 -7.98 20.86 -12.66
CA SER A 3 -8.49 19.64 -12.01
C SER A 3 -8.11 18.33 -12.74
N LYS A 4 -8.20 18.30 -14.08
CA LYS A 4 -7.82 17.10 -14.87
C LYS A 4 -6.31 16.81 -14.80
N PHE A 5 -5.49 17.86 -14.76
CA PHE A 5 -4.03 17.72 -14.63
C PHE A 5 -3.64 17.20 -13.24
N LEU A 6 -4.27 17.71 -12.18
CA LEU A 6 -4.02 17.24 -10.82
C LEU A 6 -4.39 15.76 -10.66
N LEU A 7 -5.57 15.37 -11.17
CA LEU A 7 -6.00 13.98 -11.18
C LEU A 7 -5.04 13.09 -11.98
N PHE A 8 -4.50 13.58 -13.09
CA PHE A 8 -3.48 12.87 -13.86
C PHE A 8 -2.22 12.60 -13.03
N CYS A 9 -1.65 13.63 -12.39
CA CYS A 9 -0.47 13.47 -11.54
C CYS A 9 -0.71 12.50 -10.38
N ILE A 10 -1.88 12.59 -9.73
CA ILE A 10 -2.27 11.66 -8.65
C ILE A 10 -2.34 10.23 -9.16
N LYS A 11 -2.92 10.00 -10.35
CA LYS A 11 -3.02 8.66 -10.95
C LYS A 11 -1.65 8.07 -11.28
N ILE A 12 -0.73 8.89 -11.79
CA ILE A 12 0.65 8.48 -12.08
C ILE A 12 1.38 8.11 -10.79
N TYR A 13 1.25 8.92 -9.74
CA TYR A 13 1.83 8.64 -8.43
C TYR A 13 1.28 7.35 -7.81
N GLN A 14 -0.04 7.12 -7.90
CA GLN A 14 -0.66 5.89 -7.39
C GLN A 14 -0.15 4.63 -8.13
N LYS A 15 0.09 4.71 -9.44
CA LYS A 15 0.59 3.58 -10.23
C LYS A 15 2.06 3.28 -10.01
N SER A 16 2.86 4.27 -9.61
CA SER A 16 4.30 4.10 -9.42
C SER A 16 4.65 3.34 -8.14
N ASP A 17 3.69 3.19 -7.22
CA ASP A 17 3.73 2.39 -5.99
C ASP A 17 4.30 0.97 -6.23
N ARG A 18 3.95 0.34 -7.36
CA ARG A 18 4.44 -1.00 -7.73
C ARG A 18 5.95 -1.11 -7.89
N PHE A 19 6.61 0.00 -8.23
CA PHE A 19 8.06 0.04 -8.47
C PHE A 19 8.81 0.60 -7.26
N PHE A 20 8.38 1.75 -6.74
CA PHE A 20 9.10 2.43 -5.66
C PHE A 20 9.10 1.65 -4.35
N HIS A 21 8.00 0.97 -4.01
CA HIS A 21 7.94 0.20 -2.76
C HIS A 21 8.84 -1.03 -2.79
N LEU A 22 9.12 -1.61 -3.96
CA LEU A 22 10.10 -2.69 -4.10
C LEU A 22 11.52 -2.22 -3.73
N LEU A 23 11.89 -1.00 -4.12
CA LEU A 23 13.22 -0.44 -3.84
C LEU A 23 13.49 -0.25 -2.34
N VAL A 24 12.45 0.03 -1.56
CA VAL A 24 12.54 0.24 -0.10
C VAL A 24 12.13 -0.99 0.71
N GLY A 25 11.85 -2.12 0.03
CA GLY A 25 11.41 -3.37 0.66
C GLY A 25 10.12 -3.20 1.46
N MET A 26 9.17 -2.45 0.91
CA MET A 26 7.82 -2.24 1.44
C MET A 26 6.80 -2.88 0.47
N PRO A 27 5.67 -3.42 0.96
CA PRO A 27 4.68 -4.00 0.06
C PRO A 27 3.86 -2.91 -0.66
N SER A 28 3.43 -3.20 -1.90
CA SER A 28 2.63 -2.31 -2.74
C SER A 28 1.14 -2.39 -2.37
N TYR A 29 0.47 -1.25 -2.19
CA TYR A 29 -0.96 -1.21 -1.84
C TYR A 29 -1.84 -1.63 -3.03
N ASP A 30 -1.44 -1.29 -4.26
CA ASP A 30 -2.18 -1.67 -5.47
C ASP A 30 -2.21 -3.19 -5.65
N LYS A 31 -1.07 -3.88 -5.43
CA LYS A 31 -1.02 -5.35 -5.43
C LYS A 31 -1.86 -5.97 -4.30
N TYR A 32 -1.94 -5.31 -3.15
CA TYR A 32 -2.81 -5.75 -2.05
C TYR A 32 -4.29 -5.70 -2.45
N LEU A 33 -4.73 -4.64 -3.13
CA LEU A 33 -6.11 -4.55 -3.63
C LEU A 33 -6.42 -5.63 -4.67
N GLU A 34 -5.51 -5.88 -5.61
CA GLU A 34 -5.66 -6.98 -6.59
C GLU A 34 -5.80 -8.34 -5.88
N HIS A 35 -4.98 -8.59 -4.86
CA HIS A 35 -5.04 -9.81 -4.06
C HIS A 35 -6.38 -9.92 -3.31
N MET A 36 -6.84 -8.85 -2.68
CA MET A 36 -8.13 -8.83 -1.99
C MET A 36 -9.28 -9.09 -2.95
N GLN A 37 -9.30 -8.47 -4.12
CA GLN A 37 -10.33 -8.69 -5.12
C GLN A 37 -10.35 -10.15 -5.62
N LYS A 38 -9.18 -10.75 -5.83
CA LYS A 38 -9.05 -12.09 -6.39
C LYS A 38 -9.34 -13.20 -5.37
N HIS A 39 -8.93 -13.02 -4.12
CA HIS A 39 -8.94 -14.08 -3.11
C HIS A 39 -9.92 -13.84 -1.96
N HIS A 40 -10.34 -12.60 -1.75
CA HIS A 40 -11.20 -12.19 -0.64
C HIS A 40 -12.27 -11.18 -1.09
N PRO A 41 -13.10 -11.51 -2.11
CA PRO A 41 -14.09 -10.59 -2.67
C PRO A 41 -15.13 -10.12 -1.65
N ASP A 42 -15.42 -10.93 -0.63
CA ASP A 42 -16.40 -10.61 0.42
C ASP A 42 -15.83 -9.77 1.57
N LYS A 43 -14.53 -9.48 1.55
CA LYS A 43 -13.86 -8.70 2.60
C LYS A 43 -13.59 -7.29 2.13
N ILE A 44 -13.88 -6.32 3.00
CA ILE A 44 -13.51 -4.92 2.77
C ILE A 44 -11.98 -4.79 2.93
N PRO A 45 -11.24 -4.33 1.90
CA PRO A 45 -9.82 -4.07 2.02
C PRO A 45 -9.52 -2.99 3.06
N LYS A 46 -8.39 -3.11 3.74
CA LYS A 46 -7.85 -2.08 4.63
C LYS A 46 -7.62 -0.80 3.85
N SER A 47 -7.74 0.34 4.51
CA SER A 47 -7.27 1.60 3.94
C SER A 47 -5.75 1.58 3.72
N GLN A 48 -5.26 2.43 2.82
CA GLN A 48 -3.82 2.55 2.53
C GLN A 48 -3.00 2.82 3.81
N ARG A 49 -3.51 3.67 4.69
CA ARG A 49 -2.85 4.01 5.96
C ARG A 49 -2.76 2.79 6.90
N GLU A 50 -3.84 2.03 7.04
CA GLU A 50 -3.87 0.83 7.88
C GLU A 50 -2.94 -0.26 7.34
N PHE A 51 -2.96 -0.48 6.03
CA PHE A 51 -2.06 -1.42 5.36
C PHE A 51 -0.59 -1.09 5.64
N PHE A 52 -0.18 0.16 5.47
CA PHE A 52 1.21 0.55 5.72
C PHE A 52 1.56 0.55 7.20
N LYS A 53 0.64 0.93 8.09
CA LYS A 53 0.86 0.85 9.55
C LYS A 53 1.18 -0.59 9.95
N GLU A 54 0.38 -1.56 9.51
CA GLU A 54 0.61 -2.98 9.79
C GLU A 54 1.90 -3.49 9.14
N ALA A 55 2.22 -3.05 7.91
CA ALA A 55 3.48 -3.40 7.26
C ALA A 55 4.70 -2.89 8.06
N MET A 56 4.59 -1.69 8.65
CA MET A 56 5.62 -1.11 9.52
C MET A 56 5.72 -1.82 10.86
N GLU A 57 4.60 -2.15 11.50
CA GLU A 57 4.59 -2.93 12.73
C GLU A 57 5.18 -4.34 12.50
N LYS A 58 4.92 -4.99 11.37
CA LYS A 58 5.53 -6.28 11.04
C LYS A 58 7.04 -6.18 10.81
N LYS A 59 7.50 -5.14 10.11
CA LYS A 59 8.92 -4.97 9.76
C LYS A 59 9.76 -4.44 10.93
N TYR A 60 9.23 -3.52 11.72
CA TYR A 60 9.96 -2.77 12.74
C TYR A 60 9.36 -2.87 14.15
N GLY A 61 8.15 -3.40 14.31
CA GLY A 61 7.46 -3.52 15.61
C GLY A 61 7.94 -4.69 16.48
N ALA A 62 8.78 -5.58 15.95
CA ALA A 62 9.49 -6.61 16.72
C ALA A 62 10.63 -5.97 17.54
N GLY A 63 10.25 -5.23 18.59
CA GLY A 63 11.17 -4.59 19.55
C GLY A 63 10.79 -4.79 21.01
N ARG A 64 9.78 -5.62 21.32
CA ARG A 64 9.31 -5.89 22.69
C ARG A 64 9.63 -7.26 23.27
N ASN A 65 10.37 -8.09 22.54
CA ASN A 65 10.91 -9.35 23.07
C ASN A 65 12.44 -9.27 23.02
N LYS A 66 13.01 -8.30 23.75
CA LYS A 66 14.39 -8.46 24.21
C LYS A 66 14.29 -9.43 25.39
N CYS A 67 14.91 -10.60 25.26
CA CYS A 67 15.10 -11.52 26.38
C CYS A 67 15.78 -10.82 27.55
#